data_AF-A0A2J7QVX4-F1
#
_entry.id   AF-A0A2J7QVX4-F1
#
_cell.length_a   1.000
_cell.length_b   1.000
_cell.length_c   1.000
_cell.angle_alpha   90.00
_cell.angle_beta   90.00
_cell.angle_gamma   90.00
#
_symmetry.space_group_name_H-M   'P 1'
#
loop_
_entity.id
_entity.type
_entity.pdbx_description
1 polymer ?
#
loop_
_entity_poly.entity_id
_entity_poly.type
_entity_poly.pdbx_seq_one_letter_code
_entity_poly.pdbx_strand_id
1 'polypeptide(L)' 'MAKLLQGNQVHPIIQILFLNKDAVFQDISAPIHTAGSVQSWIEEHEDKLQHPPWPAQSPDLNITQPLWSVWRLE' A
#
# COMPACT_ATOMS: atom_id res chain seq x y z
N MET A 1 13.15 2.66 -4.23
CA MET A 1 11.87 2.00 -3.90
C MET A 1 10.84 2.93 -3.24
N ALA A 2 11.14 3.65 -2.15
CA ALA A 2 10.16 4.56 -1.52
C ALA A 2 9.58 5.63 -2.48
N LYS A 3 10.41 6.14 -3.40
CA LYS A 3 10.01 7.11 -4.43
C LYS A 3 9.09 6.54 -5.52
N LEU A 4 8.99 5.21 -5.66
CA LEU A 4 8.09 4.56 -6.64
C LEU A 4 6.65 4.43 -6.13
N LEU A 5 6.45 4.44 -4.81
CA LEU A 5 5.13 4.34 -4.19
C LEU A 5 4.45 5.72 -4.02
N GLN A 6 5.23 6.79 -3.91
CA GLN A 6 4.80 8.13 -3.46
C GLN A 6 4.02 9.00 -4.47
N GLY A 7 3.62 8.52 -5.65
CA GLY A 7 2.72 9.36 -6.47
C GLY A 7 2.44 8.94 -7.91
N ASN A 8 3.35 8.23 -8.58
CA ASN A 8 3.19 7.97 -10.03
C ASN A 8 2.34 6.74 -10.39
N GLN A 9 2.05 5.84 -9.45
CA GLN A 9 1.32 4.60 -9.75
C GLN A 9 0.10 4.39 -8.86
N VAL A 10 0.21 4.66 -7.55
CA VAL A 10 -0.86 4.39 -6.59
C VAL A 10 -2.06 5.31 -6.81
N HIS A 11 -1.84 6.63 -6.96
CA HIS A 11 -2.94 7.59 -7.13
C HIS A 11 -3.78 7.34 -8.40
N PRO A 12 -3.18 7.11 -9.59
CA PRO A 12 -3.94 6.74 -10.78
C PRO A 12 -4.75 5.46 -10.62
N ILE A 13 -4.19 4.43 -9.98
CA ILE A 13 -4.89 3.15 -9.77
C ILE A 13 -6.10 3.32 -8.84
N ILE A 14 -5.97 4.11 -7.77
CA ILE A 14 -7.09 4.41 -6.86
C ILE A 14 -8.21 5.14 -7.62
N GLN A 15 -7.88 6.15 -8.43
CA GLN A 15 -8.87 6.89 -9.21
C GLN A 15 -9.60 6.02 -10.24
N ILE A 16 -8.91 5.04 -10.85
CA ILE A 16 -9.49 4.16 -11.88
C ILE A 16 -10.33 3.04 -11.27
N LEU A 17 -9.85 2.41 -10.21
CA LEU A 17 -10.46 1.18 -9.67
C LEU A 17 -11.41 1.42 -8.48
N PHE A 18 -11.22 2.51 -7.73
CA PHE A 18 -11.92 2.78 -6.47
C PHE A 18 -12.62 4.14 -6.49
N LEU A 19 -13.61 4.26 -7.37
CA LEU A 19 -14.41 5.48 -7.58
C LEU A 19 -15.21 5.92 -6.34
N ASN A 20 -15.49 5.00 -5.42
CA ASN A 20 -16.34 5.24 -4.25
C ASN A 20 -15.56 5.67 -2.99
N LYS A 21 -14.26 5.98 -3.11
CA LYS A 21 -13.41 6.43 -1.99
C LYS A 21 -13.34 5.43 -0.82
N ASP A 22 -13.48 4.15 -1.14
CA ASP A 22 -13.45 3.02 -0.23
C ASP A 22 -12.16 2.20 -0.35
N ALA A 23 -11.14 2.78 -0.98
CA ALA A 23 -9.85 2.14 -1.15
C ALA A 23 -9.17 1.94 0.21
N VAL A 24 -8.74 0.71 0.48
CA VAL A 24 -7.89 0.37 1.63
C VAL A 24 -6.49 0.08 1.10
N PHE A 25 -5.52 0.88 1.54
CA PHE A 25 -4.11 0.64 1.26
C PHE A 25 -3.51 -0.25 2.33
N GLN A 26 -2.83 -1.30 1.88
CA GLN A 26 -2.12 -2.22 2.75
C GLN A 26 -0.64 -2.23 2.35
N ASP A 27 0.22 -1.83 3.27
CA ASP A 27 1.66 -2.04 3.17
C ASP A 27 2.16 -2.91 4.32
N ILE A 28 3.26 -3.61 4.06
CA ILE A 28 3.99 -4.35 5.10
C ILE A 28 4.70 -3.30 5.94
N SER A 29 4.61 -3.38 7.27
CA SER A 29 5.19 -2.41 8.22
C SER A 29 6.73 -2.39 8.27
N ALA A 30 7.42 -2.59 7.14
CA ALA A 30 8.86 -2.48 7.07
C ALA A 30 9.30 -1.03 7.31
N PRO A 31 10.48 -0.77 7.90
CA PRO A 31 10.92 0.57 8.31
C PRO A 31 10.90 1.63 7.21
N ILE A 32 10.98 1.21 5.94
CA ILE A 32 10.94 2.08 4.76
C ILE A 32 9.54 2.64 4.46
N HIS A 33 8.48 1.97 4.91
CA HIS A 33 7.08 2.39 4.74
C HIS A 33 6.64 3.35 5.85
N THR A 34 7.43 3.46 6.92
CA THR A 34 7.22 4.39 8.04
C THR A 34 8.01 5.70 7.87
N ALA A 35 8.65 5.91 6.72
CA ALA A 35 9.34 7.15 6.43
C ALA A 35 8.33 8.33 6.41
N GLY A 36 8.71 9.47 6.99
CA GLY A 36 7.81 10.62 7.13
C GLY A 36 7.20 11.09 5.79
N SER A 37 7.91 10.95 4.67
CA SER A 37 7.38 11.29 3.35
C SER A 37 6.29 10.34 2.84
N VAL A 38 6.25 9.08 3.30
CA VAL A 38 5.15 8.13 3.00
C VAL A 38 3.94 8.49 3.85
N GLN A 39 4.16 8.78 5.14
CA GLN A 39 3.09 9.21 6.05
C GLN A 39 2.41 10.49 5.57
N SER A 40 3.18 11.53 5.22
CA SER A 40 2.61 12.78 4.71
C SER A 40 1.78 12.60 3.43
N TRP A 41 2.16 11.66 2.55
CA TRP A 41 1.38 11.37 1.36
C TRP A 41 0.05 10.67 1.69
N ILE A 42 0.06 9.75 2.65
CA ILE A 42 -1.14 9.06 3.13
C ILE A 42 -2.10 10.06 3.78
N GLU A 43 -1.58 10.95 4.63
CA GLU A 43 -2.34 12.02 5.27
C GLU A 43 -2.99 12.97 4.24
N GLU A 44 -2.27 13.32 3.16
CA GLU A 44 -2.81 14.14 2.06
C GLU A 44 -3.99 13.46 1.33
N HIS A 45 -4.07 12.12 1.36
CA HIS A 45 -5.04 11.33 0.61
C HIS A 45 -6.05 10.57 1.49
N GLU A 46 -6.12 10.86 2.79
CA GLU A 46 -6.98 10.16 3.76
C GLU A 46 -8.48 10.25 3.41
N ASP A 47 -8.90 11.26 2.64
CA ASP A 47 -10.28 11.42 2.15
C ASP A 47 -10.70 10.37 1.10
N LYS A 48 -9.73 9.68 0.50
CA LYS A 48 -9.91 8.70 -0.59
C LYS A 48 -9.31 7.33 -0.27
N LEU A 49 -8.42 7.27 0.72
CA LEU A 49 -7.58 6.12 1.00
C LEU A 49 -7.51 5.87 2.50
N GLN A 50 -7.98 4.71 2.93
CA GLN A 50 -7.80 4.25 4.31
C GLN A 50 -6.47 3.49 4.43
N HIS A 51 -5.68 3.80 5.45
CA HIS A 51 -4.44 3.09 5.76
C HIS A 51 -4.49 2.54 7.19
N PRO A 52 -5.08 1.35 7.40
CA PRO A 52 -5.13 0.75 8.73
C PRO A 52 -3.73 0.28 9.15
N PRO A 53 -3.41 0.33 10.46
CA PRO A 53 -2.14 -0.18 10.95
C PRO A 53 -2.02 -1.68 10.69
N TRP A 54 -0.88 -2.09 10.14
CA TRP A 54 -0.59 -3.50 9.89
C TRP A 54 -0.03 -4.20 11.14
N PRO A 55 -0.54 -5.38 11.53
CA PRO A 55 0.04 -6.14 12.63
C PRO A 55 1.49 -6.55 12.31
N ALA A 56 2.38 -6.37 13.29
CA ALA A 56 3.78 -6.74 13.15
C ALA A 56 3.92 -8.25 12.94
N GLN A 57 4.83 -8.64 12.05
CA GLN A 57 5.17 -10.06 11.79
C GLN A 57 4.00 -10.92 11.29
N SER A 58 3.01 -10.33 10.60
CA SER A 58 1.91 -11.07 9.97
C SER A 58 2.04 -11.13 8.43
N PRO A 59 2.98 -11.92 7.88
CA PRO A 59 3.09 -12.13 6.45
C PRO A 59 1.93 -12.96 5.87
N ASP A 60 1.28 -13.77 6.71
CA ASP A 60 0.11 -14.59 6.41
C ASP A 60 -1.11 -13.77 6.00
N LEU A 61 -1.21 -12.54 6.52
CA LEU A 61 -2.28 -11.62 6.18
C LEU A 61 -2.01 -10.81 4.89
N ASN A 62 -0.81 -10.93 4.32
CA ASN A 62 -0.44 -10.19 3.10
C ASN A 62 -0.84 -10.94 1.82
N ILE A 63 -1.86 -10.44 1.11
CA ILE A 63 -2.36 -11.04 -0.13
C ILE A 63 -1.32 -11.10 -1.27
N THR A 64 -0.26 -10.29 -1.22
CA THR A 64 0.82 -10.32 -2.22
C THR A 64 1.78 -11.48 -2.01
N GLN A 65 1.90 -12.03 -0.79
CA GLN A 65 2.86 -13.10 -0.45
C GLN A 65 2.62 -14.40 -1.26
N PRO A 66 1.38 -14.89 -1.39
CA PRO A 66 1.07 -16.01 -2.29
C PRO A 66 1.33 -15.70 -3.77
N LEU A 67 1.05 -14.47 -4.22
CA LEU A 67 1.27 -14.06 -5.62
C LEU A 67 2.76 -14.13 -6.00
N TRP A 68 3.64 -13.66 -5.12
CA TRP A 68 5.09 -13.78 -5.32
C TRP A 68 5.56 -15.23 -5.35
N SER A 69 4.92 -16.12 -4.60
CA SER A 69 5.23 -17.55 -4.62
C SER A 69 4.88 -18.17 -5.96
N VAL A 70 3.73 -17.82 -6.55
CA VAL A 70 3.34 -18.27 -7.90
C VAL A 70 4.32 -17.75 -8.95
N TRP A 71 4.66 -16.47 -8.93
CA TRP A 71 5.61 -15.88 -9.89
C TRP A 71 7.04 -16.43 -9.79
N ARG A 72 7.45 -16.97 -8.63
CA ARG A 72 8.77 -17.57 -8.46
C ARG A 72 8.85 -19.02 -8.95
N LEU A 73 7.70 -19.66 -9.17
CA LEU A 73 7.60 -21.04 -9.64
C LEU A 73 7.54 -21.16 -11.17
N GLU A 74 7.42 -20.03 -11.88
CA GLU A 74 7.64 -19.91 -13.33
C GLU A 74 9.08 -19.47 -13.64
#